data_AF-E4ZCN7-F1
#
_entry.id   AF-E4ZCN7-F1
#
_cell.length_a   1.000
_cell.length_b   1.000
_cell.length_c   1.000
_cell.angle_alpha   90.00
_cell.angle_beta   90.00
_cell.angle_gamma   90.00
#
_symmetry.space_group_name_H-M   'P 1'
#
loop_
_entity.id
_entity.type
_entity.pdbx_description
1 polymer ?
#
loop_
_entity_poly.entity_id
_entity_poly.type
_entity_poly.pdbx_seq_one_letter_code
_entity_poly.pdbx_strand_id
1 'polypeptide(L)'
;MNAKIKYNLLEYCEYLGGIFGVYKNYLNMDIKDPNLKIKFFDFLEELLSDGVIELCDYRENPPKILTGSPKTQVDELRRIWPDMEEMLLYFPDNPWFYVEHFWWGATCPIELTQLPKIEIYEEQMKQA
;
A
#
# COMPACT_ATOMS: atom_id res chain seq x y z
N MET A 1 2.99 11.85 -8.68
CA MET A 1 4.44 11.57 -8.86
C MET A 1 4.75 11.28 -10.34
N ASN A 2 5.98 11.47 -10.86
CA ASN A 2 6.27 11.16 -12.28
C ASN A 2 6.48 9.64 -12.51
N ALA A 3 6.26 9.17 -13.73
CA ALA A 3 6.30 7.73 -14.09
C ALA A 3 7.63 7.05 -13.73
N LYS A 4 8.77 7.73 -13.94
CA LYS A 4 10.10 7.18 -13.63
C LYS A 4 10.28 6.89 -12.13
N ILE A 5 9.83 7.80 -11.27
CA ILE A 5 9.92 7.58 -9.83
C ILE A 5 8.98 6.44 -9.43
N LYS A 6 7.75 6.41 -9.95
CA LYS A 6 6.79 5.32 -9.65
C LYS A 6 7.33 3.95 -10.10
N TYR A 7 7.93 3.86 -11.28
CA TYR A 7 8.61 2.66 -11.77
C TYR A 7 9.67 2.18 -10.78
N ASN A 8 10.61 3.06 -10.41
CA ASN A 8 11.71 2.71 -9.50
C ASN A 8 11.21 2.24 -8.11
N LEU A 9 10.07 2.77 -7.64
CA LEU A 9 9.48 2.36 -6.37
C LEU A 9 8.85 0.95 -6.44
N LEU A 10 8.37 0.55 -7.62
CA LEU A 10 7.61 -0.69 -7.79
C LEU A 10 8.41 -1.84 -8.40
N GLU A 11 9.56 -1.57 -9.03
CA GLU A 11 10.37 -2.54 -9.79
C GLU A 11 10.63 -3.86 -9.03
N TYR A 12 10.78 -3.79 -7.71
CA TYR A 12 11.07 -4.94 -6.85
C TYR A 12 9.97 -5.21 -5.81
N CYS A 13 8.78 -4.66 -5.99
CA CYS A 13 7.66 -4.84 -5.06
C CYS A 13 6.73 -5.99 -5.51
N GLU A 14 6.54 -6.97 -4.63
CA GLU A 14 5.68 -8.13 -4.92
C GLU A 14 4.34 -8.12 -4.16
N TYR A 15 4.24 -7.34 -3.08
CA TYR A 15 3.08 -7.29 -2.18
C TYR A 15 2.89 -5.88 -1.61
N LEU A 16 1.71 -5.60 -1.04
CA LEU A 16 1.31 -4.24 -0.66
C LEU A 16 2.20 -3.65 0.44
N GLY A 17 2.58 -4.45 1.43
CA GLY A 17 3.55 -4.07 2.46
C GLY A 17 4.93 -3.73 1.93
N GLY A 18 5.37 -4.38 0.84
CA GLY A 18 6.62 -4.07 0.17
C GLY A 18 6.58 -2.66 -0.42
N ILE A 19 5.47 -2.32 -1.09
CA ILE A 19 5.23 -0.98 -1.62
C ILE A 19 5.24 0.06 -0.50
N PHE A 20 4.58 -0.22 0.63
CA PHE A 20 4.61 0.66 1.80
C PHE A 20 6.04 0.90 2.32
N GLY A 21 6.82 -0.17 2.48
CA GLY A 21 8.20 -0.09 2.97
C GLY A 21 9.11 0.72 2.06
N VAL A 22 9.05 0.48 0.74
CA VAL A 22 9.83 1.23 -0.25
C VAL A 22 9.41 2.70 -0.29
N TYR A 23 8.10 2.98 -0.26
CA TYR A 23 7.59 4.35 -0.26
C TYR A 23 7.98 5.12 1.00
N LYS A 24 7.90 4.50 2.19
CA LYS A 24 8.38 5.07 3.46
C LYS A 24 9.85 5.46 3.37
N ASN A 25 10.69 4.55 2.87
CA ASN A 25 12.13 4.80 2.72
C ASN A 25 12.42 5.91 1.72
N TYR A 26 11.68 5.95 0.61
CA TYR A 26 11.79 7.02 -0.39
C TYR A 26 11.46 8.40 0.19
N LEU A 27 10.43 8.50 1.03
CA LEU A 27 10.08 9.76 1.70
C LEU A 27 10.98 10.08 2.90
N ASN A 28 11.81 9.13 3.35
CA ASN A 28 12.61 9.22 4.57
C ASN A 28 11.77 9.64 5.79
N MET A 29 10.60 9.02 5.95
CA MET A 29 9.67 9.32 7.03
C MET A 29 9.62 8.19 8.06
N ASP A 30 9.49 8.56 9.34
CA ASP A 30 9.25 7.62 10.43
C ASP A 30 7.83 7.05 10.31
N ILE A 31 7.63 5.78 10.67
CA ILE A 31 6.30 5.17 10.62
C ILE A 31 5.30 5.86 11.57
N LYS A 32 5.80 6.49 12.63
CA LYS A 32 5.02 7.25 13.60
C LYS A 32 4.51 8.58 13.05
N ASP A 33 5.04 9.05 11.91
CA ASP A 33 4.58 10.30 11.31
C ASP A 33 3.16 10.10 10.73
N PRO A 34 2.14 10.81 11.24
CA PRO A 34 0.76 10.66 10.74
C PRO A 34 0.63 11.00 9.25
N ASN A 35 1.55 11.81 8.70
CA ASN A 35 1.55 12.15 7.28
C ASN A 35 2.02 10.99 6.40
N LEU A 36 2.78 10.02 6.91
CA LEU A 36 3.22 8.87 6.11
C LEU A 36 2.01 8.07 5.61
N LYS A 37 1.09 7.73 6.53
CA LYS A 37 -0.14 7.00 6.22
C LYS A 37 -0.98 7.74 5.18
N ILE A 38 -1.15 9.05 5.34
CA ILE A 38 -1.91 9.89 4.40
C ILE A 38 -1.26 9.86 3.01
N LYS A 39 0.05 10.16 2.94
CA LYS A 39 0.79 10.18 1.67
C LYS A 39 0.85 8.83 0.99
N PHE A 40 0.87 7.74 1.75
CA PHE A 40 0.85 6.39 1.21
C PHE A 40 -0.51 6.09 0.57
N PHE A 41 -1.61 6.48 1.21
CA PHE A 41 -2.92 6.34 0.61
C PHE A 41 -3.10 7.19 -0.64
N ASP A 42 -2.62 8.43 -0.64
CA ASP A 42 -2.63 9.27 -1.85
C ASP A 42 -1.84 8.60 -2.98
N PHE A 43 -0.71 7.96 -2.65
CA PHE A 43 0.09 7.21 -3.62
C PHE A 43 -0.65 5.97 -4.15
N LEU A 44 -1.32 5.20 -3.29
CA LEU A 44 -2.16 4.08 -3.74
C LEU A 44 -3.31 4.53 -4.64
N GLU A 45 -3.93 5.67 -4.35
CA GLU A 45 -4.96 6.25 -5.23
C GLU A 45 -4.38 6.56 -6.62
N GLU A 46 -3.15 7.09 -6.70
CA GLU A 46 -2.44 7.28 -7.98
C GLU A 46 -2.18 5.94 -8.70
N LEU A 47 -1.67 4.91 -8.01
CA LEU A 47 -1.35 3.62 -8.61
C LEU A 47 -2.59 2.88 -9.16
N LEU A 48 -3.70 2.97 -8.43
CA LEU A 48 -4.99 2.44 -8.87
C LEU A 48 -5.54 3.22 -10.06
N SER A 49 -5.40 4.56 -10.05
CA SER A 49 -5.82 5.40 -11.18
C SER A 49 -5.01 5.12 -12.44
N ASP A 50 -3.73 4.79 -12.29
CA ASP A 50 -2.85 4.42 -13.41
C ASP A 50 -3.13 2.99 -13.91
N GLY A 51 -3.92 2.19 -13.18
CA GLY A 51 -4.19 0.78 -13.51
C GLY A 51 -3.02 -0.18 -13.24
N VAL A 52 -2.02 0.28 -12.48
CA VAL A 52 -0.78 -0.47 -12.21
C VAL A 52 -0.95 -1.51 -11.13
N ILE A 53 -1.88 -1.29 -10.20
CA ILE A 53 -2.22 -2.25 -9.15
C ILE A 53 -3.73 -2.53 -9.14
N GLU A 54 -4.10 -3.65 -8.54
CA GLU A 54 -5.47 -4.00 -8.23
C GLU A 54 -5.49 -4.61 -6.82
N LEU A 55 -6.47 -4.22 -6.01
CA LEU A 55 -6.60 -4.64 -4.62
C LEU A 55 -7.70 -5.69 -4.48
N CYS A 56 -7.49 -6.64 -3.57
CA CYS A 56 -8.46 -7.67 -3.24
C CYS A 56 -8.56 -7.87 -1.74
N ASP A 57 -9.80 -8.08 -1.28
CA ASP A 57 -10.14 -8.38 0.09
C ASP A 57 -10.37 -9.88 0.26
N TYR A 58 -9.55 -10.50 1.10
CA TYR A 58 -9.51 -11.94 1.35
C TYR A 58 -10.39 -12.39 2.53
N ARG A 59 -11.20 -11.50 3.11
CA ARG A 59 -12.13 -11.87 4.21
C ARG A 59 -13.29 -12.75 3.74
N GLU A 60 -13.66 -12.65 2.47
CA GLU A 60 -14.75 -13.42 1.85
C GLU A 60 -14.20 -14.56 0.99
N ASN A 61 -15.04 -15.58 0.71
CA ASN A 61 -14.72 -16.68 -0.19
C ASN A 61 -15.81 -16.83 -1.28
N PRO A 62 -15.53 -16.58 -2.57
CA PRO A 62 -14.21 -16.24 -3.12
C PRO A 62 -13.72 -14.84 -2.68
N PRO A 63 -12.39 -14.58 -2.72
CA PRO A 63 -11.84 -13.26 -2.46
C PRO A 63 -12.47 -12.19 -3.34
N LYS A 64 -12.69 -11.00 -2.78
CA LYS A 64 -13.41 -9.91 -3.42
C LYS A 64 -12.44 -8.88 -3.97
N ILE A 65 -12.33 -8.81 -5.29
CA ILE A 65 -11.62 -7.71 -5.97
C ILE A 65 -12.33 -6.39 -5.62
N LEU A 66 -11.57 -5.41 -5.14
CA LEU A 66 -12.09 -4.08 -4.83
C LEU A 66 -12.36 -3.34 -6.14
N THR A 67 -13.55 -2.74 -6.23
CA THR A 67 -14.02 -2.02 -7.43
C THR A 67 -14.57 -0.66 -7.05
N GLY A 68 -14.76 0.21 -8.03
CA GLY A 68 -15.16 1.61 -7.82
C GLY A 68 -13.99 2.57 -7.97
N SER A 69 -14.15 3.81 -7.49
CA SER A 69 -13.10 4.83 -7.61
C SER A 69 -11.84 4.45 -6.82
N PRO A 70 -10.64 4.90 -7.24
CA PRO A 70 -9.40 4.69 -6.47
C PRO A 70 -9.55 5.07 -5.00
N LYS A 71 -10.18 6.22 -4.74
CA LYS A 71 -10.52 6.68 -3.39
C LYS A 71 -11.35 5.67 -2.61
N THR A 72 -12.41 5.14 -3.20
CA THR A 72 -13.29 4.16 -2.55
C THR A 72 -12.53 2.89 -2.17
N GLN A 73 -11.66 2.40 -3.06
CA GLN A 73 -10.86 1.21 -2.80
C GLN A 73 -9.83 1.45 -1.68
N VAL A 74 -9.17 2.60 -1.68
CA VAL A 74 -8.21 2.98 -0.62
C VAL A 74 -8.91 3.26 0.71
N ASP A 75 -10.15 3.77 0.70
CA ASP A 75 -10.95 3.96 1.91
C ASP A 75 -11.23 2.62 2.62
N GLU A 76 -11.39 1.51 1.89
CA GLU A 76 -11.53 0.17 2.50
C GLU A 76 -10.27 -0.22 3.28
N LEU A 77 -9.08 -0.05 2.69
CA LEU A 77 -7.80 -0.28 3.37
C LEU A 77 -7.61 0.66 4.56
N ARG A 78 -8.02 1.92 4.43
CA ARG A 78 -7.92 2.92 5.50
C ARG A 78 -8.72 2.54 6.74
N ARG A 79 -9.91 1.95 6.55
CA ARG A 79 -10.80 1.53 7.64
C ARG A 79 -10.26 0.39 8.47
N ILE A 80 -9.40 -0.45 7.89
CA ILE A 80 -8.80 -1.62 8.56
C ILE A 80 -7.38 -1.36 9.04
N TRP A 81 -6.88 -0.12 8.91
CA TRP A 81 -5.56 0.24 9.41
C TRP A 81 -5.49 0.01 10.93
N PRO A 82 -4.40 -0.57 11.48
CA PRO A 82 -4.33 -0.91 12.89
C PRO A 82 -4.48 0.31 13.80
N ASP A 83 -5.27 0.16 14.87
CA ASP A 83 -5.35 1.16 15.92
C ASP A 83 -4.13 1.07 16.84
N MET A 84 -3.38 2.17 16.99
CA MET A 84 -2.17 2.16 17.81
C MET A 84 -2.47 2.05 19.32
N GLU A 85 -3.63 2.52 19.79
CA GLU A 85 -4.06 2.33 21.18
C GLU A 85 -4.35 0.85 21.45
N GLU A 86 -4.98 0.16 20.50
CA GLU A 86 -5.19 -1.28 20.57
C GLU A 86 -3.86 -2.03 20.50
N MET A 87 -2.97 -1.67 19.57
CA MET A 87 -1.69 -2.34 19.40
C MET A 87 -0.76 -2.16 20.60
N LEU A 88 -0.90 -1.08 21.38
CA LEU A 88 -0.17 -0.91 22.64
C LEU A 88 -0.49 -2.00 23.67
N LEU A 89 -1.68 -2.61 23.61
CA LEU A 89 -2.06 -3.72 24.51
C LEU A 89 -1.26 -5.01 24.21
N TYR A 90 -0.84 -5.19 22.96
CA TYR A 90 -0.14 -6.39 22.49
C TYR A 90 1.37 -6.16 22.32
N PHE A 91 1.78 -4.95 21.96
CA PHE A 91 3.15 -4.53 21.70
C PHE A 91 3.48 -3.27 22.53
N PRO A 92 3.59 -3.39 23.86
CA PRO A 92 3.64 -2.24 24.77
C PRO A 92 4.88 -1.35 24.59
N ASP A 93 6.00 -1.89 24.11
CA ASP A 93 7.23 -1.13 23.89
C ASP A 93 7.20 -0.34 22.57
N ASN A 94 6.53 -0.88 21.54
CA ASN A 94 6.45 -0.28 20.22
C ASN A 94 5.22 -0.80 19.44
N PRO A 95 4.07 -0.10 19.49
CA PRO A 95 2.87 -0.54 18.78
C PRO A 95 3.04 -0.53 17.25
N TRP A 96 3.96 0.27 16.73
CA TRP A 96 4.27 0.36 15.31
C TRP A 96 5.05 -0.83 14.78
N PHE A 97 5.71 -1.60 15.66
CA PHE A 97 6.37 -2.85 15.30
C PHE A 97 5.38 -3.83 14.66
N TYR A 98 4.12 -3.83 15.11
CA TYR A 98 3.06 -4.61 14.50
C TYR A 98 2.85 -4.23 13.03
N VAL A 99 2.74 -2.93 12.73
CA VAL A 99 2.52 -2.45 11.36
C VAL A 99 3.73 -2.78 10.46
N GLU A 100 4.95 -2.55 10.95
CA GLU A 100 6.18 -2.78 10.15
C GLU A 100 6.46 -4.26 9.88
N HIS A 101 6.17 -5.14 10.83
CA HIS A 101 6.67 -6.52 10.78
C HIS A 101 5.60 -7.60 10.71
N PHE A 102 4.34 -7.30 11.05
CA PHE A 102 3.28 -8.30 11.14
C PHE A 102 2.07 -7.97 10.28
N TRP A 103 1.59 -6.73 10.34
CA TRP A 103 0.30 -6.40 9.78
C TRP A 103 0.24 -6.70 8.29
N TRP A 104 1.17 -6.13 7.52
CA TRP A 104 1.26 -6.35 6.09
C TRP A 104 1.44 -7.83 5.70
N GLY A 105 2.29 -8.57 6.42
CA GLY A 105 2.67 -9.92 6.01
C GLY A 105 1.73 -11.04 6.50
N ALA A 106 0.94 -10.79 7.54
CA ALA A 106 0.23 -11.86 8.24
C ALA A 106 -1.26 -11.58 8.50
N THR A 107 -1.66 -10.32 8.63
CA THR A 107 -3.01 -10.01 9.11
C THR A 107 -3.76 -8.97 8.30
N CYS A 108 -3.12 -8.29 7.35
CA CYS A 108 -3.78 -7.37 6.43
C CYS A 108 -4.67 -8.19 5.48
N PRO A 109 -6.01 -8.06 5.56
CA PRO A 109 -6.90 -8.81 4.67
C PRO A 109 -6.96 -8.27 3.25
N ILE A 110 -6.45 -7.05 3.01
CA ILE A 110 -6.46 -6.42 1.69
C ILE A 110 -5.04 -6.44 1.13
N GLU A 111 -4.86 -7.08 -0.01
CA GLU A 111 -3.56 -7.25 -0.67
C GLU A 111 -3.66 -7.04 -2.18
N LEU A 112 -2.51 -7.06 -2.86
CA LEU A 112 -2.46 -7.04 -4.33
C LEU A 112 -3.06 -8.33 -4.91
N THR A 113 -3.84 -8.24 -5.99
CA THR A 113 -4.29 -9.44 -6.72
C THR A 113 -3.16 -10.12 -7.50
N GLN A 114 -2.16 -9.33 -7.90
CA GLN A 114 -1.05 -9.73 -8.74
C GLN A 114 0.12 -8.74 -8.59
N LEU A 115 1.26 -9.06 -9.18
CA LEU A 115 2.40 -8.14 -9.23
C LEU A 115 2.01 -6.81 -9.91
N PRO A 116 2.58 -5.67 -9.46
CA PRO A 116 2.35 -4.39 -10.11
C PRO A 116 2.72 -4.43 -11.61
N LYS A 117 1.85 -3.89 -12.46
CA LYS A 117 2.01 -3.81 -13.92
C LYS A 117 2.93 -2.65 -14.30
N ILE A 118 4.20 -2.75 -13.92
CA ILE A 118 5.20 -1.67 -14.08
C ILE A 118 5.47 -1.31 -15.56
N GLU A 119 5.15 -2.20 -16.50
CA GLU A 119 5.23 -1.97 -17.94
C GLU A 119 4.43 -0.74 -18.39
N ILE A 120 3.34 -0.40 -17.69
CA ILE A 120 2.55 0.82 -17.96
C ILE A 120 3.43 2.07 -17.84
N TYR A 121 4.33 2.12 -16.86
CA TYR A 121 5.25 3.25 -16.71
C TYR A 121 6.40 3.20 -17.72
N GLU A 122 6.89 2.01 -18.09
CA GLU A 122 7.90 1.87 -19.14
C GLU A 122 7.41 2.45 -20.48
N GLU A 123 6.15 2.19 -20.83
CA GLU A 123 5.54 2.73 -22.04
C GLU A 123 5.38 4.25 -21.99
N GLN A 124 4.93 4.79 -20.85
CA GLN A 124 4.83 6.25 -20.66
C GLN A 124 6.19 6.95 -20.79
N MET A 125 7.26 6.34 -20.27
CA MET A 125 8.62 6.90 -20.38
C MET A 125 9.17 6.85 -21.81
N LYS A 126 8.75 5.89 -22.65
CA LYS A 126 9.15 5.82 -24.07
C LYS A 126 8.48 6.90 -24.92
N GLN A 127 7.35 7.44 -24.46
CA GLN A 127 6.56 8.46 -25.17
C GLN A 127 6.88 9.90 -24.72
N ALA A 128 7.75 10.06 -23.72
CA ALA A 128 8.07 11.33 -23.07
C ALA A 128 9.33 12.03 -23.63
#